data_AF-A0A454WBZ5-F1
#
_entry.id   AF-A0A454WBZ5-F1
#
_cell.length_a   1.000
_cell.length_b   1.000
_cell.length_c   1.000
_cell.angle_alpha   90.00
_cell.angle_beta   90.00
_cell.angle_gamma   90.00
#
_symmetry.space_group_name_H-M   'P 1'
#
loop_
_entity.id
_entity.type
_entity.pdbx_description
1 polymer ?
#
loop_
_entity_poly.entity_id
_entity_poly.type
_entity_poly.pdbx_seq_one_letter_code
_entity_poly.pdbx_strand_id
1 'polypeptide(L)' 'MDIPRRLIALRRAVDAAEDRYRGNRGDNATIALAVWSDATAALVEAVTAHAEETGATRREVEDAVRRAADGS' A
#
# COMPACT_ATOMS: atom_id res chain seq x y z
N MET A 1 -17.59 5.71 -2.30
CA MET A 1 -16.27 6.35 -2.20
C MET A 1 -15.53 6.08 -3.50
N ASP A 2 -15.08 7.12 -4.17
CA ASP A 2 -14.17 6.98 -5.31
C ASP A 2 -12.75 6.82 -4.78
N ILE A 3 -11.99 5.85 -5.29
CA ILE A 3 -10.63 5.57 -4.80
C ILE A 3 -9.62 6.18 -5.75
N PRO A 4 -8.79 7.13 -5.29
CA PRO A 4 -7.76 7.72 -6.12
C PRO A 4 -6.81 6.66 -6.70
N ARG A 5 -6.51 6.76 -8.01
CA ARG A 5 -5.54 5.89 -8.69
C ARG A 5 -4.19 5.81 -7.98
N ARG A 6 -3.78 6.91 -7.31
CA ARG A 6 -2.55 6.96 -6.50
C ARG A 6 -2.58 5.95 -5.34
N LEU A 7 -3.71 5.79 -4.65
CA LEU A 7 -3.82 4.81 -3.55
C LEU A 7 -3.75 3.37 -4.08
N ILE A 8 -4.37 3.11 -5.22
CA ILE A 8 -4.29 1.81 -5.91
C ILE A 8 -2.84 1.50 -6.31
N ALA A 9 -2.13 2.48 -6.86
CA ALA A 9 -0.73 2.33 -7.23
C ALA A 9 0.18 2.09 -6.02
N LEU A 10 -0.03 2.81 -4.92
CA LEU A 10 0.72 2.60 -3.67
C LEU A 10 0.47 1.20 -3.11
N ARG A 11 -0.78 0.72 -3.15
CA ARG A 11 -1.11 -0.64 -2.72
C ARG A 11 -0.36 -1.68 -3.54
N ARG A 12 -0.39 -1.56 -4.87
CA ARG A 12 0.34 -2.45 -5.78
C ARG A 12 1.86 -2.41 -5.54
N ALA A 13 2.40 -1.25 -5.19
CA ALA A 13 3.82 -1.11 -4.85
C ALA A 13 4.16 -1.87 -3.56
N VAL A 14 3.30 -1.80 -2.53
CA VAL A 14 3.43 -2.59 -1.30
C VAL A 14 3.40 -4.09 -1.61
N ASP A 15 2.40 -4.55 -2.37
CA ASP A 15 2.25 -5.97 -2.70
C ASP A 15 3.48 -6.49 -3.48
N ALA A 16 3.96 -5.73 -4.48
CA ALA A 16 5.16 -6.09 -5.24
C ALA A 16 6.44 -6.10 -4.40
N ALA A 17 6.57 -5.17 -3.44
CA ALA A 17 7.71 -5.13 -2.53
C ALA A 17 7.69 -6.29 -1.52
N GLU A 18 6.50 -6.64 -1.03
CA GLU A 18 6.29 -7.80 -0.15
C GLU A 18 6.68 -9.12 -0.86
N ASP A 19 6.23 -9.32 -2.09
CA ASP A 19 6.58 -10.48 -2.90
C ASP A 19 8.10 -10.59 -3.12
N ARG A 20 8.74 -9.45 -3.44
CA ARG A 20 10.20 -9.38 -3.57
C ARG A 20 10.89 -9.74 -2.24
N TYR A 21 10.41 -9.23 -1.11
CA TYR A 21 10.97 -9.53 0.20
C TYR A 21 10.88 -11.03 0.52
N ARG A 22 9.71 -11.64 0.33
CA ARG A 22 9.48 -13.08 0.55
C ARG A 22 10.40 -13.95 -0.32
N GLY A 23 10.66 -13.52 -1.55
CA GLY A 23 11.51 -14.22 -2.53
C GLY A 23 13.02 -14.04 -2.35
N ASN A 24 13.49 -13.11 -1.52
CA ASN A 24 14.92 -12.83 -1.35
C ASN A 24 15.50 -13.38 -0.04
N ARG A 25 16.83 -13.43 0.04
CA ARG A 25 17.62 -13.85 1.21
C ARG A 25 18.86 -12.96 1.35
N GLY A 26 19.49 -12.97 2.54
CA GLY A 26 20.70 -12.18 2.81
C GLY A 26 20.49 -10.67 2.55
N ASP A 27 21.50 -10.00 2.01
CA ASP A 27 21.46 -8.55 1.76
C ASP A 27 20.31 -8.13 0.83
N ASN A 28 19.92 -8.97 -0.12
CA ASN A 28 18.78 -8.70 -0.99
C ASN A 28 17.45 -8.68 -0.22
N ALA A 29 17.33 -9.47 0.86
CA ALA A 29 16.17 -9.42 1.74
C ALA A 29 16.14 -8.13 2.56
N THR A 30 17.30 -7.65 3.03
CA THR A 30 17.39 -6.36 3.75
C THR A 30 16.98 -5.19 2.86
N ILE A 31 17.46 -5.16 1.61
CA ILE A 31 17.07 -4.14 0.63
C ILE A 31 15.56 -4.22 0.34
N ALA A 32 15.03 -5.42 0.11
CA ALA A 32 13.62 -5.60 -0.17
C ALA A 32 12.74 -5.22 1.04
N LEU A 33 13.19 -5.48 2.26
CA LEU A 33 12.51 -5.09 3.50
C LEU A 33 12.43 -3.56 3.64
N ALA A 34 13.52 -2.85 3.32
CA ALA A 34 13.53 -1.38 3.34
C ALA A 34 12.51 -0.82 2.33
N VAL A 35 12.53 -1.32 1.10
CA VAL A 35 11.57 -0.91 0.05
C VAL A 35 10.12 -1.19 0.47
N TRP A 36 9.85 -2.36 1.04
CA TRP A 36 8.52 -2.71 1.54
C TRP A 36 8.06 -1.80 2.68
N SER A 37 8.98 -1.46 3.59
CA SER A 37 8.70 -0.56 4.72
C SER A 37 8.35 0.85 4.24
N ASP A 38 9.14 1.40 3.31
CA ASP A 38 8.90 2.73 2.73
C ASP A 38 7.57 2.79 1.96
N ALA A 39 7.28 1.76 1.16
CA ALA A 39 6.01 1.66 0.43
C ALA A 39 4.81 1.58 1.39
N THR A 40 4.95 0.83 2.49
CA THR A 40 3.90 0.68 3.50
C THR A 40 3.64 2.00 4.22
N ALA A 41 4.70 2.72 4.61
CA ALA A 41 4.57 4.04 5.23
C ALA A 41 3.84 5.02 4.29
N ALA A 42 4.25 5.10 3.03
CA ALA A 42 3.61 5.96 2.03
C ALA A 42 2.12 5.60 1.80
N LEU A 43 1.77 4.32 1.80
CA LEU A 43 0.38 3.89 1.70
C LEU A 43 -0.43 4.31 2.93
N VAL A 44 0.09 4.09 4.14
CA VAL A 44 -0.60 4.44 5.40
C VAL A 44 -0.85 5.95 5.49
N GLU A 45 0.16 6.76 5.16
CA GLU A 45 0.00 8.22 5.13
C GLU A 45 -1.09 8.64 4.14
N ALA A 46 -1.06 8.12 2.92
CA ALA A 46 -2.01 8.50 1.88
C ALA A 46 -3.45 8.03 2.18
N VAL A 47 -3.61 6.82 2.74
CA VAL A 47 -4.91 6.31 3.19
C VAL A 47 -5.44 7.18 4.33
N THR A 48 -4.59 7.56 5.28
CA THR A 48 -5.00 8.39 6.43
C THR A 48 -5.47 9.77 5.95
N ALA A 49 -4.69 10.43 5.10
CA ALA A 49 -5.08 11.71 4.51
C ALA A 49 -6.41 11.61 3.75
N HIS A 50 -6.60 10.55 2.95
CA HIS A 50 -7.84 10.38 2.20
C HIS A 50 -9.05 10.08 3.09
N ALA A 51 -8.86 9.35 4.19
CA ALA A 51 -9.89 9.11 5.19
C ALA A 51 -10.34 10.43 5.83
N GLU A 52 -9.39 11.28 6.21
CA GLU A 52 -9.65 12.62 6.74
C GLU A 52 -10.39 13.51 5.73
N GLU A 53 -9.94 13.53 4.47
CA GLU A 53 -10.57 14.32 3.39
C GLU A 53 -12.03 13.92 3.11
N THR A 54 -12.34 12.62 3.22
CA THR A 54 -13.64 12.06 2.86
C THR A 54 -14.58 11.84 4.04
N GLY A 55 -14.09 12.02 5.27
CA GLY A 55 -14.82 11.71 6.50
C GLY A 55 -15.05 10.21 6.73
N ALA A 56 -14.37 9.34 5.99
CA ALA A 56 -14.44 7.90 6.18
C ALA A 56 -13.45 7.43 7.24
N THR A 57 -13.62 6.20 7.73
CA THR A 57 -12.61 5.59 8.59
C THR A 57 -11.43 5.09 7.76
N ARG A 58 -10.23 5.10 8.37
CA ARG A 58 -9.02 4.56 7.74
C ARG A 58 -9.23 3.13 7.23
N ARG A 59 -9.92 2.29 8.02
CA ARG A 59 -10.22 0.90 7.66
C ARG A 59 -11.09 0.78 6.42
N GLU A 60 -12.12 1.61 6.29
CA GLU A 60 -12.98 1.61 5.09
C GLU A 60 -12.19 1.97 3.83
N VAL A 61 -11.30 2.95 3.94
CA VAL A 61 -10.39 3.34 2.84
C VAL A 61 -9.42 2.19 2.51
N GLU A 62 -8.77 1.58 3.51
CA GLU A 62 -7.87 0.42 3.30
C GLU A 62 -8.57 -0.73 2.58
N ASP A 63 -9.77 -1.09 3.02
CA ASP A 63 -10.56 -2.18 2.44
C ASP A 63 -11.04 -1.85 1.01
N ALA A 64 -11.36 -0.58 0.73
CA ALA A 64 -11.74 -0.15 -0.60
C ALA A 64 -10.54 -0.12 -1.56
N VAL A 65 -9.38 0.37 -1.10
CA VAL A 65 -8.13 0.36 -1.86
C VAL A 65 -7.69 -1.07 -2.20
N ARG A 66 -7.75 -2.00 -1.22
CA ARG A 66 -7.44 -3.42 -1.44
C ARG A 66 -8.32 -4.01 -2.54
N ARG A 67 -9.65 -3.87 -2.43
CA ARG A 67 -10.60 -4.36 -3.44
C ARG A 67 -10.36 -3.76 -4.82
N ALA A 68 -10.03 -2.48 -4.89
CA ALA A 68 -9.76 -1.80 -6.16
C ALA A 68 -8.43 -2.27 -6.81
N ALA A 69 -7.42 -2.58 -6.00
CA ALA A 69 -6.14 -3.10 -6.48
C ALA A 69 -6.26 -4.53 -7.03
N ASP A 70 -7.05 -5.38 -6.36
CA ASP A 70 -7.29 -6.79 -6.74
C ASP A 70 -8.18 -6.93 -7.98
N GLY A 71 -9.07 -5.96 -8.22
CA GLY A 71 -10.10 -6.02 -9.28
C GLY A 71 -9.79 -5.26 -10.58
N SER A 72 -8.60 -4.66 -10.73
CA SER A 72 -8.22 -3.84 -11.91
C SER A 72 -7.18 -4.49 -12.82
#